data_AF-F9G4X5-F1
#
_entry.id   AF-F9G4X5-F1
#
_cell.length_a   1.000
_cell.length_b   1.000
_cell.length_c   1.000
_cell.angle_alpha   90.00
_cell.angle_beta   90.00
_cell.angle_gamma   90.00
#
_symmetry.space_group_name_H-M   'P 1'
#
loop_
_entity.id
_entity.type
_entity.pdbx_description
1 polymer ?
#
loop_
_entity_poly.entity_id
_entity_poly.type
_entity_poly.pdbx_seq_one_letter_code
_entity_poly.pdbx_strand_id
1 'polypeptide(L)'
;MYKQRENKTLWAGAFFPDRDPKQTLYPKDQGARPWLVVLGSFCVMGATFGYVNTFGVFLAYYKTHQLASSSISAINWIGSIQLFCMYFFAPLVAIFFAQGICQGIGLGLIFLPSQAIISHWFQKRRSLALGLSALGSSVGGVIFPVIMRRLLTSSTFETTVQVIGACTTVCLVVANITLATNQPPAEWHQVHMMDHEALKLRPFVFFTIGSTLVMWGVRLYVPIFYLEAFAQSYHFSPDISYYSLSILNGASLFGRLIPNLLGD
;
A
#
# COMPACT_ATOMS: atom_id res chain seq x y z
N MET A 1 22.72 50.86 4.32
CA MET A 1 21.57 50.38 5.13
C MET A 1 21.84 48.94 5.55
N TYR A 2 22.67 48.76 6.58
CA TYR A 2 23.21 47.48 7.03
C TYR A 2 22.77 47.24 8.47
N LYS A 3 21.47 46.97 8.70
CA LYS A 3 20.94 46.59 10.03
C LYS A 3 19.49 46.10 9.93
N GLN A 4 19.29 44.84 9.56
CA GLN A 4 17.99 44.16 9.74
C GLN A 4 18.08 42.62 9.69
N ARG A 5 19.22 42.01 10.04
CA ARG A 5 19.43 40.55 9.95
C ARG A 5 19.51 39.79 11.28
N GLU A 6 19.33 40.44 12.43
CA GLU A 6 19.64 39.79 13.74
C GLU A 6 18.46 39.15 14.48
N ASN A 7 17.21 39.24 14.02
CA ASN A 7 16.06 38.76 14.81
C ASN A 7 15.31 37.53 14.24
N LYS A 8 15.89 36.76 13.33
CA LYS A 8 15.27 35.52 12.86
C LYS A 8 15.92 34.31 13.53
N THR A 9 15.18 33.73 14.48
CA THR A 9 15.25 32.33 14.95
C THR A 9 16.26 31.94 16.05
N LEU A 10 16.12 32.55 17.23
CA LEU A 10 16.76 32.07 18.48
C LEU A 10 16.49 30.59 18.81
N TRP A 11 15.37 30.01 18.33
CA TRP A 11 15.03 28.61 18.58
C TRP A 11 15.57 27.62 17.53
N ALA A 12 15.79 28.06 16.29
CA ALA A 12 16.29 27.18 15.22
C ALA A 12 17.82 27.03 15.28
N GLY A 13 18.54 28.11 15.61
CA GLY A 13 20.01 28.11 15.69
C GLY A 13 20.58 27.29 16.86
N ALA A 14 19.80 27.03 17.91
CA ALA A 14 20.24 26.26 19.07
C ALA A 14 20.30 24.74 18.83
N PHE A 15 19.50 24.23 17.89
CA PHE A 15 19.43 22.80 17.57
C PHE A 15 20.04 22.44 16.21
N PHE A 16 20.11 23.41 15.29
CA PHE A 16 20.65 23.22 13.96
C PHE A 16 21.64 24.36 13.65
N PRO A 17 22.95 24.20 13.98
CA PRO A 17 23.95 25.18 13.59
C PRO A 17 23.98 25.30 12.06
N ASP A 18 24.21 26.50 11.54
CA ASP A 18 24.23 26.89 10.11
C ASP A 18 24.72 25.79 9.16
N ARG A 19 23.82 24.87 8.78
CA ARG A 19 24.08 23.84 7.79
C ARG A 19 23.45 24.30 6.49
N ASP A 20 24.21 24.17 5.40
CA ASP A 20 23.70 24.40 4.05
C ASP A 20 22.40 23.60 3.88
N PRO A 21 21.26 24.23 3.51
CA PRO A 21 19.98 23.54 3.32
C PRO A 21 20.03 22.44 2.25
N LYS A 22 21.12 22.31 1.51
CA LYS A 22 21.37 21.22 0.55
C LYS A 22 22.14 20.03 1.15
N GLN A 23 22.72 20.16 2.34
CA GLN A 23 23.47 19.09 2.99
C GLN A 23 22.53 18.17 3.78
N THR A 24 22.63 16.86 3.56
CA THR A 24 21.83 15.89 4.30
C THR A 24 22.19 15.90 5.79
N LEU A 25 21.22 15.56 6.64
CA LEU A 25 21.41 15.55 8.10
C LEU A 25 22.46 14.51 8.53
N TYR A 26 22.50 13.38 7.81
CA TYR A 26 23.43 12.27 8.01
C TYR A 26 24.08 11.83 6.68
N PRO A 27 25.28 11.21 6.73
CA PRO A 27 25.93 10.63 5.55
C PRO A 27 25.05 9.56 4.90
N LYS A 28 24.89 9.62 3.58
CA LYS A 28 24.12 8.63 2.82
C LYS A 28 24.85 7.28 2.76
N ASP A 29 24.09 6.21 2.64
CA ASP A 29 24.54 4.81 2.54
C ASP A 29 25.31 4.29 3.79
N GLN A 30 25.39 5.05 4.89
CA GLN A 30 26.18 4.71 6.08
C GLN A 30 25.33 4.57 7.35
N GLY A 31 25.73 3.63 8.21
CA GLY A 31 25.09 3.36 9.50
C GLY A 31 23.84 2.46 9.41
N ALA A 32 23.25 2.15 10.58
CA ALA A 32 22.07 1.28 10.68
C ALA A 32 20.74 1.99 10.38
N ARG A 33 20.71 3.32 10.52
CA ARG A 33 19.49 4.14 10.38
C ARG A 33 18.85 4.08 8.98
N PRO A 34 19.61 4.14 7.86
CA PRO A 34 19.06 3.89 6.52
C PRO A 34 18.33 2.54 6.39
N TRP A 35 18.85 1.48 7.02
CA TRP A 35 18.27 0.14 6.96
C TRP A 35 17.01 0.01 7.81
N LEU A 36 16.91 0.76 8.92
CA LEU A 36 15.65 0.88 9.67
C LEU A 36 14.57 1.57 8.83
N VAL A 37 14.92 2.59 8.04
CA VAL A 37 13.99 3.24 7.10
C VAL A 37 13.52 2.26 6.01
N VAL A 38 14.41 1.39 5.51
CA VAL A 38 14.04 0.30 4.61
C VAL A 38 13.07 -0.68 5.27
N LEU A 39 13.29 -1.05 6.53
CA LEU A 39 12.38 -1.90 7.30
C LEU A 39 10.99 -1.25 7.48
N GLY A 40 10.93 0.05 7.78
CA GLY A 40 9.67 0.79 7.86
C GLY A 40 8.91 0.80 6.53
N SER A 41 9.62 1.06 5.44
CA SER A 41 9.07 1.04 4.08
C SER A 41 8.61 -0.38 3.67
N PHE A 42 9.35 -1.41 4.07
CA PHE A 42 8.96 -2.82 3.91
C PHE A 42 7.66 -3.15 4.65
N CYS A 43 7.49 -2.68 5.90
CA CYS A 43 6.26 -2.87 6.67
C CYS A 43 5.06 -2.17 6.03
N VAL A 44 5.25 -0.94 5.53
CA VAL A 44 4.22 -0.22 4.74
C VAL A 44 3.85 -1.03 3.50
N MET A 45 4.85 -1.50 2.75
CA MET A 45 4.65 -2.28 1.54
C MET A 45 3.86 -3.58 1.78
N GLY A 46 4.17 -4.27 2.88
CA GLY A 46 3.45 -5.48 3.29
C GLY A 46 2.02 -5.22 3.74
N ALA A 47 1.80 -4.19 4.55
CA ALA A 47 0.47 -3.80 5.02
C ALA A 47 -0.44 -3.36 3.86
N THR A 48 0.11 -2.56 2.94
CA THR A 48 -0.63 -2.01 1.80
C THR A 48 -1.00 -3.10 0.78
N PHE A 49 -0.01 -3.78 0.22
CA PHE A 49 -0.27 -4.72 -0.89
C PHE A 49 -0.71 -6.10 -0.39
N GLY A 50 -0.32 -6.51 0.82
CA GLY A 50 -0.81 -7.73 1.45
C GLY A 50 -2.31 -7.68 1.68
N TYR A 51 -2.82 -6.56 2.18
CA TYR A 51 -4.25 -6.35 2.33
C TYR A 51 -4.98 -6.26 0.99
N VAL A 52 -4.45 -5.54 -0.01
CA VAL A 52 -5.05 -5.49 -1.36
C VAL A 52 -5.23 -6.88 -1.98
N ASN A 53 -4.26 -7.78 -1.79
CA ASN A 53 -4.33 -9.15 -2.30
C ASN A 53 -5.38 -10.03 -1.61
N THR A 54 -5.95 -9.62 -0.46
CA THR A 54 -7.05 -10.36 0.19
C THR A 54 -8.40 -10.18 -0.51
N PHE A 55 -8.51 -9.20 -1.42
CA PHE A 55 -9.74 -8.92 -2.17
C PHE A 55 -10.23 -10.11 -3.02
N GLY A 56 -9.32 -10.92 -3.57
CA GLY A 56 -9.67 -12.13 -4.34
C GLY A 56 -10.41 -13.19 -3.52
N VAL A 57 -10.10 -13.28 -2.21
CA VAL A 57 -10.73 -14.23 -1.28
C VAL A 57 -12.14 -13.77 -0.87
N PHE A 58 -12.34 -12.46 -0.68
CA PHE A 58 -13.67 -11.89 -0.41
C PHE A 58 -14.64 -12.13 -1.57
N LEU A 59 -14.17 -12.00 -2.81
CA LEU A 59 -14.99 -12.19 -4.02
C LEU A 59 -15.52 -13.64 -4.16
N ALA A 60 -14.72 -14.64 -3.78
CA ALA A 60 -15.12 -16.04 -3.82
C ALA A 60 -16.17 -16.41 -2.75
N TYR A 61 -16.11 -15.78 -1.58
CA TYR A 61 -17.03 -16.00 -0.46
C TYR A 61 -18.45 -15.46 -0.75
N TYR A 62 -18.56 -14.27 -1.36
CA TYR A 62 -19.86 -13.64 -1.65
C TYR A 62 -20.70 -14.40 -2.69
N LYS A 63 -20.09 -15.27 -3.50
CA LYS A 63 -20.79 -15.99 -4.57
C LYS A 63 -21.64 -17.18 -4.11
N THR A 64 -21.59 -17.59 -2.83
CA THR A 64 -22.01 -18.96 -2.46
C THR A 64 -23.10 -19.10 -1.39
N HIS A 65 -23.61 -18.06 -0.71
CA HIS A 65 -24.30 -18.32 0.59
C HIS A 65 -25.71 -17.74 0.91
N GLN A 66 -26.40 -16.85 0.18
CA GLN A 66 -27.70 -16.34 0.68
C GLN A 66 -28.74 -16.00 -0.40
N LEU A 67 -29.88 -16.73 -0.44
CA LEU A 67 -31.30 -16.26 -0.49
C LEU A 67 -32.23 -17.30 -1.16
N ALA A 68 -33.09 -17.98 -0.37
CA ALA A 68 -34.18 -18.84 -0.87
C ALA A 68 -35.46 -18.81 0.01
N SER A 69 -36.46 -18.01 -0.41
CA SER A 69 -37.93 -18.24 -0.34
C SER A 69 -38.85 -17.77 0.84
N SER A 70 -39.88 -16.96 0.47
CA SER A 70 -41.33 -16.96 0.86
C SER A 70 -41.94 -15.88 1.82
N SER A 71 -43.29 -15.65 1.75
CA SER A 71 -44.02 -14.37 1.98
C SER A 71 -45.34 -14.33 2.85
N ILE A 72 -45.68 -13.15 3.41
CA ILE A 72 -47.04 -12.61 3.76
C ILE A 72 -47.13 -11.20 3.13
N SER A 73 -47.86 -11.01 2.03
CA SER A 73 -47.23 -10.38 0.85
C SER A 73 -47.84 -9.07 0.26
N ALA A 74 -48.26 -8.07 1.03
CA ALA A 74 -48.58 -6.76 0.38
C ALA A 74 -48.21 -5.55 1.24
N ILE A 75 -48.39 -5.65 2.55
CA ILE A 75 -48.01 -4.58 3.51
C ILE A 75 -46.55 -4.73 3.94
N ASN A 76 -46.09 -5.97 4.07
CA ASN A 76 -44.67 -6.25 4.30
C ASN A 76 -43.80 -5.82 3.12
N TRP A 77 -44.32 -5.48 1.95
CA TRP A 77 -43.45 -5.19 0.80
C TRP A 77 -42.76 -3.84 0.94
N ILE A 78 -43.41 -2.85 1.54
CA ILE A 78 -42.77 -1.54 1.80
C ILE A 78 -41.72 -1.69 2.91
N GLY A 79 -42.07 -2.35 4.02
CA GLY A 79 -41.13 -2.64 5.12
C GLY A 79 -40.00 -3.59 4.70
N SER A 80 -40.28 -4.59 3.88
CA SER A 80 -39.29 -5.53 3.34
C SER A 80 -38.47 -4.91 2.22
N ILE A 81 -38.99 -3.98 1.41
CA ILE A 81 -38.18 -3.19 0.48
C ILE A 81 -37.28 -2.24 1.26
N GLN A 82 -37.77 -1.64 2.36
CA GLN A 82 -36.93 -0.82 3.23
C GLN A 82 -35.85 -1.66 3.92
N LEU A 83 -36.18 -2.80 4.50
CA LEU A 83 -35.22 -3.72 5.13
C LEU A 83 -34.31 -4.37 4.09
N PHE A 84 -34.82 -4.70 2.90
CA PHE A 84 -34.01 -5.16 1.77
C PHE A 84 -33.03 -4.08 1.36
N CYS A 85 -33.49 -2.86 1.07
CA CYS A 85 -32.59 -1.77 0.71
C CYS A 85 -31.58 -1.48 1.82
N MET A 86 -31.99 -1.52 3.10
CA MET A 86 -31.09 -1.35 4.23
C MET A 86 -30.07 -2.49 4.31
N TYR A 87 -30.48 -3.75 4.33
CA TYR A 87 -29.56 -4.90 4.47
C TYR A 87 -28.80 -5.24 3.19
N PHE A 88 -29.29 -4.83 2.01
CA PHE A 88 -28.64 -5.06 0.72
C PHE A 88 -27.68 -3.92 0.39
N PHE A 89 -28.11 -2.65 0.52
CA PHE A 89 -27.24 -1.52 0.20
C PHE A 89 -26.31 -1.12 1.34
N ALA A 90 -26.66 -1.30 2.63
CA ALA A 90 -25.74 -0.95 3.72
C ALA A 90 -24.40 -1.68 3.66
N PRO A 91 -24.33 -3.02 3.44
CA PRO A 91 -23.04 -3.68 3.30
C PRO A 91 -22.31 -3.24 2.02
N LEU A 92 -23.01 -2.98 0.91
CA LEU A 92 -22.39 -2.50 -0.32
C LEU A 92 -21.78 -1.10 -0.14
N VAL A 93 -22.50 -0.19 0.53
CA VAL A 93 -22.01 1.15 0.87
C VAL A 93 -20.87 1.07 1.86
N ALA A 94 -20.97 0.20 2.88
CA ALA A 94 -19.90 0.01 3.87
C ALA A 94 -18.62 -0.56 3.22
N ILE A 95 -18.74 -1.54 2.33
CA ILE A 95 -17.61 -2.12 1.58
C ILE A 95 -17.00 -1.07 0.65
N PHE A 96 -17.82 -0.37 -0.14
CA PHE A 96 -17.34 0.68 -1.04
C PHE A 96 -16.63 1.81 -0.28
N PHE A 97 -17.19 2.23 0.85
CA PHE A 97 -16.61 3.29 1.66
C PHE A 97 -15.32 2.82 2.35
N ALA A 98 -15.33 1.66 3.02
CA ALA A 98 -14.18 1.16 3.75
C ALA A 98 -13.04 0.68 2.82
N GLN A 99 -13.34 -0.18 1.85
CA GLN A 99 -12.35 -0.78 0.94
C GLN A 99 -12.06 0.06 -0.30
N GLY A 100 -13.02 0.86 -0.78
CA GLY A 100 -12.81 1.75 -1.92
C GLY A 100 -12.17 3.06 -1.49
N ILE A 101 -12.88 3.83 -0.66
CA ILE A 101 -12.48 5.22 -0.33
C ILE A 101 -11.42 5.25 0.77
N CYS A 102 -11.73 4.72 1.97
CA CYS A 102 -10.83 4.84 3.12
C CYS A 102 -9.48 4.16 2.85
N GLN A 103 -9.51 2.94 2.32
CA GLN A 103 -8.30 2.23 1.93
C GLN A 103 -7.57 2.93 0.78
N GLY A 104 -8.27 3.40 -0.26
CA GLY A 104 -7.65 4.09 -1.39
C GLY A 104 -6.90 5.36 -0.97
N ILE A 105 -7.52 6.18 -0.11
CA ILE A 105 -6.90 7.37 0.45
C ILE A 105 -5.70 6.99 1.33
N GLY A 106 -5.87 6.02 2.25
CA GLY A 106 -4.78 5.58 3.12
C GLY A 106 -3.58 5.04 2.34
N LEU A 107 -3.83 4.25 1.30
CA LEU A 107 -2.80 3.74 0.39
C LEU A 107 -2.08 4.89 -0.33
N GLY A 108 -2.83 5.81 -0.94
CA GLY A 108 -2.24 6.95 -1.66
C GLY A 108 -1.37 7.85 -0.78
N LEU A 109 -1.80 8.10 0.46
CA LEU A 109 -1.09 8.97 1.39
C LEU A 109 0.18 8.34 1.96
N ILE A 110 0.25 7.02 2.12
CA ILE A 110 1.37 6.37 2.82
C ILE A 110 2.37 5.77 1.83
N PHE A 111 1.90 5.20 0.71
CA PHE A 111 2.74 4.48 -0.23
C PHE A 111 3.82 5.36 -0.86
N LEU A 112 3.43 6.47 -1.50
CA LEU A 112 4.37 7.36 -2.19
C LEU A 112 5.46 7.94 -1.28
N PRO A 113 5.14 8.56 -0.12
CA PRO A 113 6.19 9.10 0.75
C PRO A 113 7.08 8.00 1.34
N SER A 114 6.54 6.82 1.65
CA SER A 114 7.33 5.69 2.17
C SER A 114 8.37 5.17 1.18
N GLN A 115 8.12 5.30 -0.12
CA GLN A 115 9.06 4.93 -1.19
C GLN A 115 10.04 6.07 -1.48
N ALA A 116 9.56 7.32 -1.51
CA ALA A 116 10.38 8.49 -1.77
C ALA A 116 11.50 8.66 -0.72
N ILE A 117 11.19 8.41 0.56
CA ILE A 117 12.12 8.63 1.68
C ILE A 117 13.39 7.75 1.62
N ILE A 118 13.34 6.59 0.96
CA ILE A 118 14.51 5.72 0.75
C ILE A 118 15.59 6.47 -0.04
N SER A 119 15.19 7.26 -1.04
CA SER A 119 16.12 8.04 -1.87
C SER A 119 16.82 9.17 -1.10
N HIS A 120 16.32 9.54 0.08
CA HIS A 120 16.97 10.51 0.96
C HIS A 120 18.17 9.91 1.68
N TRP A 121 18.19 8.59 1.89
CA TRP A 121 19.22 7.89 2.66
C TRP A 121 20.23 7.12 1.81
N PHE A 122 19.85 6.68 0.60
CA PHE A 122 20.72 5.89 -0.28
C PHE A 122 21.04 6.62 -1.59
N GLN A 123 22.29 6.54 -2.04
CA GLN A 123 22.71 6.92 -3.39
C GLN A 123 23.32 5.76 -4.15
N LYS A 124 24.32 5.08 -3.55
CA LYS A 124 25.04 3.99 -4.21
C LYS A 124 24.28 2.67 -4.19
N ARG A 125 23.42 2.45 -3.20
CA ARG A 125 22.64 1.20 -3.05
C ARG A 125 21.14 1.46 -3.12
N ARG A 126 20.75 2.44 -3.93
CA ARG A 126 19.39 2.97 -3.94
C ARG A 126 18.41 1.95 -4.52
N SER A 127 18.78 1.32 -5.64
CA SER A 127 17.94 0.33 -6.31
C SER A 127 17.78 -0.91 -5.43
N LEU A 128 18.86 -1.39 -4.81
CA LEU A 128 18.82 -2.47 -3.84
C LEU A 128 17.92 -2.16 -2.63
N ALA A 129 18.02 -0.94 -2.07
CA ALA A 129 17.19 -0.52 -0.95
C ALA A 129 15.69 -0.45 -1.32
N LEU A 130 15.37 0.04 -2.53
CA LEU A 130 14.01 0.03 -3.07
C LEU A 130 13.51 -1.39 -3.32
N GLY A 131 14.37 -2.27 -3.87
CA GLY A 131 14.07 -3.68 -4.09
C GLY A 131 13.77 -4.42 -2.79
N LEU A 132 14.57 -4.22 -1.75
CA LEU A 132 14.35 -4.78 -0.41
C LEU A 132 13.07 -4.28 0.23
N SER A 133 12.76 -2.97 0.14
CA SER A 133 11.46 -2.43 0.58
C SER A 133 10.30 -3.09 -0.17
N ALA A 134 10.42 -3.23 -1.48
CA ALA A 134 9.40 -3.85 -2.32
C ALA A 134 9.11 -5.31 -1.95
N LEU A 135 10.05 -6.06 -1.37
CA LEU A 135 9.80 -7.44 -0.90
C LEU A 135 8.69 -7.50 0.15
N GLY A 136 8.44 -6.41 0.88
CA GLY A 136 7.36 -6.34 1.88
C GLY A 136 6.01 -6.69 1.27
N SER A 137 5.73 -6.21 0.05
CA SER A 137 4.49 -6.52 -0.65
C SER A 137 4.37 -7.99 -1.05
N SER A 138 5.48 -8.66 -1.38
CA SER A 138 5.48 -10.11 -1.70
C SER A 138 5.21 -10.93 -0.45
N VAL A 139 5.89 -10.61 0.65
CA VAL A 139 5.71 -11.27 1.95
C VAL A 139 4.28 -11.05 2.47
N GLY A 140 3.79 -9.82 2.44
CA GLY A 140 2.41 -9.50 2.79
C GLY A 140 1.40 -10.21 1.89
N GLY A 141 1.65 -10.27 0.58
CA GLY A 141 0.80 -10.96 -0.39
C GLY A 141 0.71 -12.48 -0.18
N VAL A 142 1.64 -13.08 0.57
CA VAL A 142 1.57 -14.49 0.99
C VAL A 142 0.92 -14.62 2.37
N ILE A 143 1.38 -13.84 3.35
CA ILE A 143 0.98 -13.99 4.76
C ILE A 143 -0.48 -13.61 4.98
N PHE A 144 -0.93 -12.44 4.50
CA PHE A 144 -2.28 -11.94 4.77
C PHE A 144 -3.38 -12.85 4.22
N PRO A 145 -3.33 -13.32 2.96
CA PRO A 145 -4.33 -14.27 2.44
C PRO A 145 -4.34 -15.61 3.18
N VAL A 146 -3.18 -16.12 3.60
CA VAL A 146 -3.10 -17.38 4.35
C VAL A 146 -3.71 -17.26 5.75
N ILE A 147 -3.39 -16.18 6.49
CA ILE A 147 -3.99 -15.89 7.80
C ILE A 147 -5.51 -15.75 7.67
N MET A 148 -5.94 -14.91 6.73
CA MET A 148 -7.37 -14.66 6.49
C MET A 148 -8.10 -15.97 6.19
N ARG A 149 -7.58 -16.80 5.29
CA ARG A 149 -8.21 -18.06 4.91
C ARG A 149 -8.35 -19.03 6.08
N ARG A 150 -7.30 -19.20 6.89
CA ARG A 150 -7.35 -20.07 8.08
C ARG A 150 -8.35 -19.55 9.13
N LEU A 151 -8.45 -18.24 9.29
CA LEU A 151 -9.41 -17.64 10.20
C LEU A 151 -10.84 -17.75 9.67
N LEU A 152 -11.06 -17.63 8.36
CA LEU A 152 -12.39 -17.85 7.78
C LEU A 152 -12.89 -19.29 7.92
N THR A 153 -12.00 -20.29 7.97
CA THR A 153 -12.40 -21.70 8.18
C THR A 153 -12.56 -22.08 9.65
N SER A 154 -12.04 -21.29 10.59
CA SER A 154 -12.02 -21.61 12.03
C SER A 154 -12.78 -20.62 12.92
N SER A 155 -13.08 -19.42 12.42
CA SER A 155 -13.66 -18.28 13.14
C SER A 155 -14.65 -17.53 12.26
N THR A 156 -15.32 -16.52 12.82
CA THR A 156 -16.25 -15.68 12.08
C THR A 156 -15.52 -14.68 11.18
N PHE A 157 -16.25 -14.17 10.19
CA PHE A 157 -15.78 -13.12 9.29
C PHE A 157 -15.30 -11.88 10.04
N GLU A 158 -16.04 -11.45 11.06
CA GLU A 158 -15.73 -10.25 11.85
C GLU A 158 -14.38 -10.38 12.57
N THR A 159 -14.15 -11.49 13.26
CA THR A 159 -12.88 -11.77 13.94
C THR A 159 -11.73 -11.82 12.92
N THR A 160 -11.98 -12.38 11.75
CA THR A 160 -10.97 -12.43 10.68
C THR A 160 -10.54 -11.03 10.24
N VAL A 161 -11.51 -10.15 9.98
CA VAL A 161 -11.24 -8.76 9.55
C VAL A 161 -10.54 -7.97 10.67
N GLN A 162 -10.91 -8.19 11.93
CA GLN A 162 -10.26 -7.56 13.09
C GLN A 162 -8.79 -7.99 13.23
N VAL A 163 -8.49 -9.28 13.08
CA VAL A 163 -7.09 -9.78 13.14
C VAL A 163 -6.26 -9.20 12.00
N ILE A 164 -6.81 -9.16 10.78
CA ILE A 164 -6.14 -8.54 9.64
C ILE A 164 -5.87 -7.04 9.89
N GLY A 165 -6.86 -6.33 10.46
CA GLY A 165 -6.70 -4.94 10.89
C GLY A 165 -5.63 -4.75 11.97
N ALA A 166 -5.54 -5.66 12.94
CA ALA A 166 -4.52 -5.65 13.97
C ALA A 166 -3.11 -5.88 13.39
N CYS A 167 -2.95 -6.85 12.49
CA CYS A 167 -1.69 -7.09 11.78
C CYS A 167 -1.24 -5.84 11.00
N THR A 168 -2.16 -5.21 10.26
CA THR A 168 -1.91 -3.96 9.55
C THR A 168 -1.49 -2.84 10.49
N THR A 169 -2.16 -2.71 11.64
CA THR A 169 -1.84 -1.69 12.66
C THR A 169 -0.43 -1.89 13.21
N VAL A 170 -0.02 -3.12 13.51
CA VAL A 170 1.35 -3.42 13.96
C VAL A 170 2.37 -2.98 12.91
N CYS A 171 2.15 -3.28 11.63
CA CYS A 171 3.03 -2.84 10.55
C CYS A 171 3.13 -1.31 10.47
N LEU A 172 2.02 -0.60 10.65
CA LEU A 172 1.98 0.87 10.63
C LEU A 172 2.65 1.48 11.87
N VAL A 173 2.55 0.86 13.05
CA VAL A 173 3.27 1.28 14.25
C VAL A 173 4.78 1.17 14.03
N VAL A 174 5.24 0.06 13.48
CA VAL A 174 6.66 -0.12 13.13
C VAL A 174 7.10 0.94 12.12
N ALA A 175 6.30 1.21 11.08
CA ALA A 175 6.59 2.24 10.09
C ALA A 175 6.71 3.64 10.73
N ASN A 176 5.80 4.01 11.64
CA ASN A 176 5.85 5.30 12.34
C ASN A 176 7.12 5.48 13.17
N ILE A 177 7.64 4.40 13.78
CA ILE A 177 8.85 4.46 14.60
C ILE A 177 10.12 4.57 13.73
N THR A 178 10.10 3.98 12.54
CA THR A 178 11.31 3.73 11.74
C THR A 178 11.49 4.70 10.57
N LEU A 179 10.41 5.24 10.01
CA LEU A 179 10.47 6.20 8.91
C LEU A 179 10.91 7.58 9.41
N ALA A 180 12.02 8.07 8.87
CA ALA A 180 12.55 9.40 9.19
C ALA A 180 13.17 10.04 7.95
N THR A 181 12.98 11.35 7.76
CA THR A 181 13.61 12.08 6.65
C THR A 181 15.09 12.37 6.93
N ASN A 182 15.93 12.31 5.90
CA ASN A 182 17.34 12.74 5.94
C ASN A 182 17.56 14.13 5.32
N GLN A 183 16.50 14.73 4.77
CA GLN A 183 16.56 16.07 4.22
C GLN A 183 16.20 17.09 5.29
N PRO A 184 16.84 18.27 5.30
CA PRO A 184 16.43 19.35 6.20
C PRO A 184 14.99 19.80 5.88
N PRO A 185 14.25 20.29 6.88
CA PRO A 185 12.89 20.76 6.67
C PRO A 185 12.89 21.91 5.65
N ALA A 186 12.13 21.73 4.56
CA ALA A 186 11.96 22.77 3.55
C ALA A 186 11.10 23.91 4.12
N GLU A 187 11.46 25.16 3.81
CA GLU A 187 10.61 26.30 4.13
C GLU A 187 9.32 26.22 3.32
N TRP A 188 8.16 26.37 3.96
CA TRP A 188 6.85 26.17 3.34
C TRP A 188 6.59 27.05 2.10
N HIS A 189 7.25 28.21 2.01
CA HIS A 189 7.15 29.10 0.85
C HIS A 189 7.91 28.59 -0.39
N GLN A 190 8.83 27.66 -0.23
CA GLN A 190 9.62 27.08 -1.32
C GLN A 190 8.97 25.81 -1.91
N VAL A 191 7.85 25.36 -1.33
CA VAL A 191 7.13 24.16 -1.76
C VAL A 191 6.16 24.53 -2.88
N HIS A 192 6.57 24.29 -4.12
CA HIS A 192 5.67 24.33 -5.26
C HIS A 192 4.89 23.02 -5.33
N MET A 193 3.56 23.08 -5.19
CA MET A 193 2.67 21.90 -5.22
C MET A 193 2.69 21.18 -6.58
N MET A 194 3.00 21.90 -7.66
CA MET A 194 3.08 21.36 -9.01
C MET A 194 4.24 22.02 -9.75
N ASP A 195 5.18 21.21 -10.22
CA ASP A 195 6.24 21.68 -11.10
C ASP A 195 5.81 21.47 -12.56
N HIS A 196 5.22 22.52 -13.15
CA HIS A 196 4.78 22.48 -14.54
C HIS A 196 5.95 22.37 -15.54
N GLU A 197 7.18 22.73 -15.13
CA GLU A 197 8.36 22.58 -15.99
C GLU A 197 8.72 21.10 -16.19
N ALA A 198 8.44 20.24 -15.19
CA ALA A 198 8.64 18.80 -15.31
C ALA A 198 7.80 18.20 -16.46
N LEU A 199 6.60 18.75 -16.74
CA LEU A 199 5.74 18.30 -17.84
C LEU A 199 6.28 18.66 -19.23
N LYS A 200 7.25 19.57 -19.33
CA LYS A 200 7.91 19.90 -20.59
C LYS A 200 9.03 18.91 -20.94
N LEU A 201 9.49 18.12 -19.96
CA LEU A 201 10.53 17.12 -20.16
C LEU A 201 9.94 15.89 -20.86
N ARG A 202 10.24 15.73 -22.16
CA ARG A 202 9.77 14.58 -22.96
C ARG A 202 10.05 13.22 -22.30
N PRO A 203 11.25 12.95 -21.73
CA PRO A 203 11.51 11.67 -21.06
C PRO A 203 10.59 11.42 -19.86
N PHE A 204 10.30 12.45 -19.08
CA PHE A 204 9.39 12.38 -17.93
C PHE A 204 7.95 12.07 -18.37
N VAL A 205 7.48 12.74 -19.42
CA VAL A 205 6.13 12.53 -19.97
C VAL A 205 5.96 11.10 -20.50
N PHE A 206 6.91 10.61 -21.31
CA PHE A 206 6.86 9.24 -21.83
C PHE A 206 6.91 8.19 -20.71
N PHE A 207 7.79 8.39 -19.71
CA PHE A 207 7.86 7.51 -18.55
C PHE A 207 6.56 7.48 -17.74
N THR A 208 5.93 8.65 -17.54
CA THR A 208 4.69 8.78 -16.77
C THR A 208 3.51 8.13 -17.51
N ILE A 209 3.38 8.37 -18.82
CA ILE A 209 2.34 7.73 -19.65
C ILE A 209 2.54 6.21 -19.68
N GLY A 210 3.77 5.74 -19.90
CA GLY A 210 4.09 4.31 -19.91
C GLY A 210 3.75 3.64 -18.57
N SER A 211 4.16 4.25 -17.46
CA SER A 211 3.87 3.76 -16.11
C SER A 211 2.36 3.76 -15.81
N THR A 212 1.64 4.78 -16.27
CA THR A 212 0.18 4.86 -16.13
C THR A 212 -0.51 3.75 -16.90
N LEU A 213 -0.11 3.49 -18.15
CA LEU A 213 -0.68 2.42 -18.97
C LEU A 213 -0.41 1.02 -18.42
N VAL A 214 0.78 0.81 -17.82
CA VAL A 214 1.12 -0.45 -17.13
C VAL A 214 0.27 -0.64 -15.88
N MET A 215 0.06 0.42 -15.10
CA MET A 215 -0.72 0.39 -13.86
C MET A 215 -2.24 0.47 -14.09
N TRP A 216 -2.69 0.87 -15.28
CA TRP A 216 -4.11 0.96 -15.61
C TRP A 216 -4.74 -0.43 -15.44
N GLY A 217 -5.80 -0.49 -14.64
CA GLY A 217 -6.24 -1.66 -13.87
C GLY A 217 -6.52 -2.96 -14.62
N VAL A 218 -6.48 -2.96 -15.96
CA VAL A 218 -6.74 -4.12 -16.81
C VAL A 218 -5.51 -5.02 -16.98
N ARG A 219 -4.27 -4.52 -16.89
CA ARG A 219 -3.09 -5.30 -17.34
C ARG A 219 -2.31 -6.01 -16.23
N LEU A 220 -2.15 -5.38 -15.06
CA LEU A 220 -1.41 -5.98 -13.93
C LEU A 220 -2.34 -6.63 -12.90
N TYR A 221 -3.42 -5.96 -12.53
CA TYR A 221 -4.23 -6.36 -11.38
C TYR A 221 -5.36 -7.34 -11.71
N VAL A 222 -5.96 -7.27 -12.91
CA VAL A 222 -6.98 -8.25 -13.33
C VAL A 222 -6.46 -9.69 -13.27
N PRO A 223 -5.29 -10.04 -13.86
CA PRO A 223 -4.78 -11.39 -13.72
C PRO A 223 -4.55 -11.79 -12.27
N ILE A 224 -4.04 -10.88 -11.43
CA ILE A 224 -3.73 -11.16 -10.01
C ILE A 224 -5.01 -11.43 -9.20
N PHE A 225 -6.04 -10.60 -9.34
CA PHE A 225 -7.29 -10.75 -8.57
C PHE A 225 -8.17 -11.90 -9.04
N TYR A 226 -8.14 -12.20 -10.33
CA TYR A 226 -8.98 -13.25 -10.92
C TYR A 226 -8.25 -14.60 -11.04
N LEU A 227 -6.96 -14.69 -10.70
CA LEU A 227 -6.17 -15.91 -10.85
C LEU A 227 -6.81 -17.13 -10.16
N GLU A 228 -7.24 -16.95 -8.91
CA GLU A 228 -7.86 -18.03 -8.13
C GLU A 228 -9.22 -18.43 -8.71
N ALA A 229 -10.07 -17.46 -9.04
CA ALA A 229 -11.37 -17.70 -9.64
C ALA A 229 -11.26 -18.38 -11.01
N PHE A 230 -10.26 -17.99 -11.81
CA PHE A 230 -9.94 -18.59 -13.09
C PHE A 230 -9.44 -20.03 -12.94
N ALA A 231 -8.52 -20.29 -12.00
CA ALA A 231 -8.01 -21.63 -11.74
C ALA A 231 -9.13 -22.60 -11.31
N GLN A 232 -10.08 -22.13 -10.49
CA GLN A 232 -11.25 -22.90 -10.08
C GLN A 232 -12.19 -23.22 -11.26
N SER A 233 -12.36 -22.30 -12.21
CA SER A 233 -13.23 -22.52 -13.38
C SER A 233 -12.74 -23.59 -14.36
N TYR A 234 -11.45 -23.95 -14.31
CA TYR A 234 -10.83 -24.97 -15.17
C TYR A 234 -10.63 -26.31 -14.46
N HIS A 235 -11.30 -26.55 -13.33
CA HIS A 235 -11.25 -27.81 -12.56
C HIS A 235 -9.85 -28.22 -12.08
N PHE A 236 -8.93 -27.27 -11.87
CA PHE A 236 -7.65 -27.57 -11.23
C PHE A 236 -7.87 -28.05 -9.78
N SER A 237 -6.94 -28.86 -9.28
CA SER A 237 -6.95 -29.30 -7.88
C SER A 237 -7.12 -28.07 -6.96
N PRO A 238 -8.01 -28.14 -5.96
CA PRO A 238 -8.27 -27.04 -5.04
C PRO A 238 -6.96 -26.42 -4.52
N ASP A 239 -6.01 -27.26 -4.10
CA ASP A 239 -4.72 -26.83 -3.56
C ASP A 239 -3.89 -25.97 -4.52
N ILE A 240 -3.85 -26.32 -5.81
CA ILE A 240 -3.11 -25.54 -6.81
C ILE A 240 -3.78 -24.19 -7.02
N SER A 241 -5.11 -24.15 -7.13
CA SER A 241 -5.87 -22.91 -7.26
C SER A 241 -5.65 -21.99 -6.07
N TYR A 242 -5.61 -22.56 -4.86
CA TYR A 242 -5.43 -21.83 -3.61
C TYR A 242 -4.02 -21.26 -3.44
N TYR A 243 -2.99 -22.05 -3.74
CA TYR A 243 -1.61 -21.58 -3.61
C TYR A 243 -1.13 -20.77 -4.80
N SER A 244 -1.89 -20.67 -5.90
CA SER A 244 -1.50 -19.92 -7.11
C SER A 244 -1.10 -18.48 -6.83
N LEU A 245 -1.87 -17.75 -6.01
CA LEU A 245 -1.55 -16.37 -5.64
C LEU A 245 -0.30 -16.30 -4.74
N SER A 246 -0.13 -17.26 -3.83
CA SER A 246 1.07 -17.35 -2.99
C SER A 246 2.31 -17.70 -3.79
N ILE A 247 2.20 -18.59 -4.79
CA ILE A 247 3.27 -18.97 -5.72
C ILE A 247 3.66 -17.76 -6.57
N LEU A 248 2.69 -17.02 -7.11
CA LEU A 248 2.95 -15.80 -7.88
C LEU A 248 3.70 -14.75 -7.04
N ASN A 249 3.23 -14.49 -5.81
CA ASN A 249 3.90 -13.56 -4.90
C ASN A 249 5.29 -14.06 -4.48
N GLY A 250 5.46 -15.37 -4.26
CA GLY A 250 6.76 -15.99 -3.99
C GLY A 250 7.74 -15.82 -5.15
N ALA A 251 7.30 -16.07 -6.38
CA ALA A 251 8.11 -15.86 -7.58
C ALA A 251 8.49 -14.37 -7.78
N SER A 252 7.58 -13.45 -7.41
CA SER A 252 7.83 -12.00 -7.50
C SER A 252 9.01 -11.53 -6.63
N LEU A 253 9.38 -12.28 -5.59
CA LEU A 253 10.51 -11.97 -4.72
C LEU A 253 11.82 -11.91 -5.52
N PHE A 254 12.04 -12.87 -6.41
CA PHE A 254 13.21 -12.88 -7.30
C PHE A 254 13.17 -11.75 -8.33
N GLY A 255 11.99 -11.49 -8.91
CA GLY A 255 11.78 -10.39 -9.85
C GLY A 255 11.97 -9.01 -9.24
N ARG A 256 11.88 -8.87 -7.91
CA ARG A 256 12.13 -7.62 -7.17
C ARG A 256 13.56 -7.48 -6.70
N LEU A 257 14.27 -8.58 -6.43
CA LEU A 257 15.66 -8.54 -5.95
C LEU A 257 16.68 -8.48 -7.09
N ILE A 258 16.58 -9.39 -8.07
CA ILE A 258 17.63 -9.58 -9.08
C ILE A 258 17.80 -8.33 -9.96
N PRO A 259 16.74 -7.74 -10.55
CA PRO A 259 16.92 -6.55 -11.39
C PRO A 259 17.40 -5.33 -10.60
N ASN A 260 16.98 -5.18 -9.34
CA ASN A 260 17.38 -4.07 -8.48
C ASN A 260 18.83 -4.20 -7.99
N LEU A 261 19.33 -5.43 -7.82
CA LEU A 261 20.74 -5.68 -7.51
C LEU A 261 21.65 -5.39 -8.72
N LEU A 262 21.18 -5.68 -9.94
CA LEU A 262 21.91 -5.41 -11.18
C LEU A 262 21.84 -3.95 -11.64
N GLY A 263 20.90 -3.18 -11.09
CA GLY A 263 20.65 -1.78 -11.48
C GLY A 263 21.43 -0.74 -10.68
N ASP A 264 22.10 -1.13 -9.59
CA ASP A 264 23.05 -0.29 -8.83
C ASP A 264 24.49 -0.47 -9.36
#